data_AF-A0A062UM88-F1
#
_entry.id   AF-A0A062UM88-F1
#
_cell.length_a   1.000
_cell.length_b   1.000
_cell.length_c   1.000
_cell.angle_alpha   90.00
_cell.angle_beta   90.00
_cell.angle_gamma   90.00
#
_symmetry.space_group_name_H-M   'P 1'
#
loop_
_entity.id
_entity.type
_entity.pdbx_description
1 polymer ?
#
loop_
_entity_poly.entity_id
_entity_poly.type
_entity_poly.pdbx_seq_one_letter_code
_entity_poly.pdbx_strand_id
1 'polypeptide(L)'
;MPKDVLFLLPPGFEDKGRREFCPECAEIWGVLSYFPAIRDALDIVHVGLEHPRAEIVALIGEGRHNAPTLVLHPDTQVHPDLDVQEANGLRYLPSARSIARHFAHRYGTPVPRGS
;
A
#
# COMPACT_ATOMS: atom_id res chain seq x y z
N MET A 1 13.60 6.43 -11.87
CA MET A 1 12.93 5.16 -12.20
C MET A 1 11.46 5.33 -11.91
N PRO A 2 10.57 4.75 -12.71
CA PRO A 2 9.17 4.74 -12.36
C PRO A 2 8.96 4.03 -11.01
N LYS A 3 8.14 4.62 -10.14
CA LYS A 3 7.90 4.15 -8.77
C LYS A 3 6.44 3.74 -8.60
N ASP A 4 6.21 2.71 -7.80
CA ASP A 4 4.88 2.37 -7.32
C ASP A 4 4.47 3.40 -6.23
N VAL A 5 3.17 3.71 -6.17
CA VAL A 5 2.63 4.68 -5.21
C VAL A 5 1.97 3.94 -4.06
N LEU A 6 2.49 4.14 -2.85
CA LEU A 6 1.98 3.52 -1.64
C LEU A 6 1.17 4.54 -0.82
N PHE A 7 -0.12 4.28 -0.66
CA PHE A 7 -1.01 5.09 0.15
C PHE A 7 -1.13 4.52 1.55
N LEU A 8 -0.90 5.34 2.56
CA LEU A 8 -0.94 4.95 3.98
C LEU A 8 -1.75 5.96 4.78
N LEU A 9 -2.42 5.49 5.83
CA LEU A 9 -2.86 6.39 6.90
C LEU A 9 -1.62 6.90 7.67
N PRO A 10 -1.68 8.11 8.26
CA PRO A 10 -0.59 8.58 9.10
C PRO A 10 -0.36 7.62 10.28
N PRO A 11 0.87 7.52 10.82
CA PRO A 11 1.21 6.58 11.91
C PRO A 11 0.35 6.72 13.17
N GLY A 12 -0.29 7.88 13.36
CA GLY A 12 -1.35 8.05 14.33
C GLY A 12 -2.27 9.21 13.97
N PHE A 13 -3.52 9.12 14.39
CA PHE A 13 -4.58 10.09 14.11
C PHE A 13 -5.58 10.12 15.27
N GLU A 14 -6.33 11.22 15.38
CA GLU A 14 -7.46 11.29 16.31
C GLU A 14 -8.73 10.82 15.59
N ASP A 15 -9.41 9.83 16.17
CA ASP A 15 -10.73 9.40 15.77
C ASP A 15 -11.52 8.99 17.01
N LYS A 16 -12.85 9.15 16.99
CA LYS A 16 -13.76 8.75 18.08
C LYS A 16 -13.30 9.21 19.48
N GLY A 17 -12.71 10.41 19.56
CA GLY A 17 -12.25 11.01 20.82
C GLY A 17 -11.02 10.35 21.44
N ARG A 18 -10.23 9.57 20.69
CA ARG A 18 -8.96 8.99 21.14
C ARG A 18 -7.91 8.99 20.04
N ARG A 19 -6.65 8.77 20.41
CA ARG A 19 -5.58 8.50 19.44
C ARG A 19 -5.64 7.04 19.00
N GLU A 20 -5.67 6.83 17.69
CA GLU A 20 -5.72 5.53 17.05
C GLU A 20 -4.56 5.37 16.07
N PHE A 21 -4.31 4.12 15.66
CA PHE A 21 -3.42 3.78 14.55
C PHE A 21 -4.08 2.68 13.71
N CYS A 22 -3.75 2.64 12.43
CA CYS A 22 -4.21 1.58 11.53
C CYS A 22 -3.26 0.36 11.61
N PRO A 23 -3.73 -0.83 12.00
CA PRO A 23 -2.87 -2.02 12.13
C PRO A 23 -2.17 -2.42 10.83
N GLU A 24 -2.89 -2.42 9.69
CA GLU A 24 -2.30 -2.77 8.40
C GLU A 24 -1.27 -1.74 7.91
N CYS A 25 -1.53 -0.45 8.12
CA CYS A 25 -0.52 0.58 7.80
C CYS A 25 0.71 0.46 8.71
N ALA A 26 0.51 0.15 9.99
CA ALA A 26 1.61 -0.06 10.93
C ALA A 26 2.46 -1.29 10.56
N GLU A 27 1.84 -2.36 10.07
CA GLU A 27 2.54 -3.53 9.53
C GLU A 27 3.46 -3.12 8.37
N ILE A 28 2.94 -2.38 7.39
CA ILE A 28 3.74 -1.91 6.26
C ILE A 28 4.85 -0.95 6.70
N TRP A 29 4.57 -0.02 7.62
CA TRP A 29 5.60 0.84 8.20
C TRP A 29 6.71 0.04 8.90
N GLY A 30 6.35 -1.04 9.60
CA GLY A 30 7.31 -1.96 10.20
C GLY A 30 8.21 -2.62 9.16
N VAL A 31 7.62 -3.14 8.08
CA VAL A 31 8.38 -3.72 6.95
C VAL A 31 9.32 -2.68 6.34
N LEU A 32 8.84 -1.47 6.05
CA LEU A 32 9.65 -0.40 5.46
C LEU A 32 10.78 0.08 6.38
N SER A 33 10.60 -0.01 7.70
CA SER A 33 11.65 0.26 8.70
C SER A 33 12.77 -0.78 8.64
N TYR A 34 12.43 -2.06 8.44
CA TYR A 34 13.40 -3.14 8.30
C TYR A 34 14.11 -3.12 6.93
N PHE A 35 13.44 -2.63 5.90
CA PHE A 35 13.92 -2.61 4.52
C PHE A 35 13.86 -1.19 3.91
N PRO A 36 14.72 -0.26 4.36
CA PRO A 36 14.65 1.15 3.95
C PRO A 36 14.85 1.38 2.44
N ALA A 37 15.58 0.49 1.75
CA ALA A 37 15.72 0.56 0.30
C ALA A 37 14.38 0.43 -0.45
N ILE A 38 13.42 -0.33 0.11
CA ILE A 38 12.07 -0.43 -0.46
C ILE A 38 11.33 0.89 -0.26
N ARG A 39 11.44 1.49 0.93
CA ARG A 39 10.84 2.80 1.22
C ARG A 39 11.31 3.86 0.23
N ASP A 40 12.60 3.89 -0.07
CA ASP A 40 13.19 4.88 -0.97
C ASP A 40 12.81 4.63 -2.45
N ALA A 41 12.44 3.39 -2.78
CA ALA A 41 11.96 2.98 -4.11
C ALA A 41 10.46 3.25 -4.35
N LEU A 42 9.73 3.69 -3.34
CA LEU A 42 8.29 3.99 -3.43
C LEU A 42 8.04 5.50 -3.41
N ASP A 43 6.89 5.90 -3.96
CA ASP A 43 6.30 7.21 -3.68
C ASP A 43 5.22 7.03 -2.62
N ILE A 44 5.46 7.53 -1.41
CA ILE A 44 4.56 7.33 -0.26
C ILE A 44 3.67 8.55 -0.09
N VAL A 45 2.36 8.32 -0.10
CA VAL A 45 1.33 9.35 0.06
C VAL A 45 0.52 9.06 1.30
N HIS A 46 0.42 10.03 2.21
CA HIS A 46 -0.47 9.93 3.36
C HIS A 46 -1.87 10.37 2.96
N VAL A 47 -2.88 9.56 3.31
CA VAL A 47 -4.29 9.82 3.00
C VAL A 47 -5.12 9.98 4.28
N GLY A 48 -6.27 10.63 4.13
CA GLY A 48 -7.22 10.82 5.22
C GLY A 48 -7.99 9.55 5.62
N LEU A 49 -8.62 9.62 6.80
CA LEU A 49 -9.50 8.56 7.31
C LEU A 49 -10.78 8.45 6.50
N GLU A 50 -11.36 9.61 6.18
CA GLU A 50 -12.63 9.72 5.48
C GLU A 50 -12.55 9.18 4.05
N HIS A 51 -13.63 8.55 3.64
CA HIS A 51 -13.86 8.22 2.24
C HIS A 51 -14.73 9.31 1.58
N PRO A 52 -14.55 9.59 0.28
CA PRO A 52 -13.54 9.02 -0.62
C PRO A 52 -12.12 9.56 -0.35
N ARG A 53 -11.12 8.70 -0.53
CA ARG A 53 -9.71 9.08 -0.42
C ARG A 53 -9.24 9.68 -1.74
N ALA A 54 -9.24 11.00 -1.82
CA ALA A 54 -9.10 11.76 -3.06
C ALA A 54 -7.85 11.36 -3.87
N GLU A 55 -6.71 11.15 -3.20
CA GLU A 55 -5.45 10.80 -3.84
C GLU A 55 -5.48 9.41 -4.48
N ILE A 56 -6.21 8.46 -3.87
CA ILE A 56 -6.39 7.12 -4.42
C ILE A 56 -7.39 7.17 -5.58
N VAL A 57 -8.52 7.86 -5.38
CA VAL A 57 -9.57 8.02 -6.40
C VAL A 57 -9.04 8.68 -7.67
N ALA A 58 -8.13 9.66 -7.52
CA ALA A 58 -7.49 10.32 -8.65
C ALA A 58 -6.71 9.35 -9.56
N LEU A 59 -6.18 8.24 -9.02
CA LEU A 59 -5.46 7.24 -9.80
C LEU A 59 -6.36 6.11 -10.28
N ILE A 60 -7.10 5.48 -9.36
CA ILE A 60 -7.80 4.21 -9.63
C ILE A 60 -9.34 4.34 -9.66
N GLY A 61 -9.85 5.57 -9.75
CA GLY A 61 -11.27 5.86 -9.94
C GLY A 61 -12.09 5.82 -8.64
N GLU A 62 -13.38 6.16 -8.76
CA GLU A 62 -14.31 6.21 -7.64
C GLU A 62 -14.42 4.86 -6.92
N GLY A 63 -14.42 4.89 -5.58
CA GLY A 63 -14.49 3.67 -4.80
C GLY A 63 -14.17 3.86 -3.32
N ARG A 64 -14.50 2.83 -2.54
CA ARG A 64 -14.17 2.76 -1.11
C ARG A 64 -12.80 2.11 -0.90
N HIS A 65 -11.75 2.73 -1.42
CA HIS A 65 -10.38 2.18 -1.42
C HIS A 65 -9.76 2.15 -0.04
N ASN A 66 -9.10 1.05 0.32
CA ASN A 66 -8.40 0.87 1.60
C ASN A 66 -7.14 1.74 1.72
N ALA A 67 -6.62 1.85 2.94
CA ALA A 67 -5.26 2.29 3.23
C ALA A 67 -4.71 1.32 4.29
N PRO A 68 -3.73 0.46 3.96
CA PRO A 68 -2.79 0.61 2.86
C PRO A 68 -3.35 0.22 1.47
N THR A 69 -2.88 0.90 0.43
CA THR A 69 -3.07 0.50 -0.98
C THR A 69 -1.78 0.80 -1.75
N LEU A 70 -1.27 -0.15 -2.51
CA LEU A 70 -0.13 0.05 -3.43
C LEU A 70 -0.64 0.07 -4.87
N VAL A 71 -0.56 1.22 -5.54
CA VAL A 71 -0.83 1.35 -6.97
C VAL A 71 0.47 1.12 -7.72
N LEU A 72 0.48 0.14 -8.61
CA LEU A 72 1.66 -0.30 -9.32
C LEU A 72 1.89 0.57 -10.55
N HIS A 73 3.14 0.94 -10.78
CA HIS A 73 3.53 1.53 -12.06
C HIS A 73 3.25 0.55 -13.20
N PRO A 74 2.84 1.02 -14.41
CA PRO A 74 2.57 0.15 -15.56
C PRO A 74 3.68 -0.88 -15.85
N ASP A 75 4.95 -0.48 -15.74
CA ASP A 75 6.11 -1.34 -15.98
C ASP A 75 6.49 -2.26 -14.81
N THR A 76 5.83 -2.14 -13.65
CA THR A 76 6.15 -2.97 -12.48
C THR A 76 5.74 -4.42 -12.75
N GLN A 77 6.75 -5.28 -12.78
CA GLN A 77 6.57 -6.73 -12.85
C GLN A 77 5.97 -7.25 -11.55
N VAL A 78 5.00 -8.14 -11.69
CA VAL A 78 4.27 -8.76 -10.58
C VAL A 78 4.35 -10.27 -10.75
N HIS A 79 4.59 -10.97 -9.65
CA HIS A 79 4.55 -12.43 -9.65
C HIS A 79 3.14 -12.95 -9.97
N PRO A 80 2.98 -13.99 -10.82
CA PRO A 80 1.66 -14.52 -11.22
C PRO A 80 0.76 -14.97 -10.05
N ASP A 81 1.35 -15.38 -8.93
CA ASP A 81 0.61 -15.87 -7.76
C ASP A 81 0.01 -14.76 -6.87
N LEU A 82 0.14 -13.50 -7.28
CA LEU A 82 -0.45 -12.36 -6.58
C LEU A 82 -1.81 -12.04 -7.17
N ASP A 83 -2.81 -11.96 -6.30
CA ASP A 83 -4.14 -11.44 -6.64
C ASP A 83 -4.06 -9.92 -6.79
N VAL A 84 -3.85 -9.47 -8.02
CA VAL A 84 -3.78 -8.06 -8.39
C VAL A 84 -5.13 -7.58 -8.85
N GLN A 85 -5.57 -6.48 -8.26
CA GLN A 85 -6.80 -5.81 -8.66
C GLN A 85 -6.50 -4.80 -9.77
N GLU A 86 -7.49 -4.53 -10.62
CA GLU A 86 -7.40 -3.56 -11.69
C GLU A 86 -8.54 -2.56 -11.63
N ALA A 87 -8.22 -1.27 -11.73
CA ALA A 87 -9.18 -0.20 -11.80
C ALA A 87 -8.59 1.01 -12.54
N ASN A 88 -9.40 1.67 -13.36
CA ASN A 88 -8.99 2.80 -14.19
C ASN A 88 -7.72 2.54 -15.05
N GLY A 89 -7.55 1.30 -15.53
CA GLY A 89 -6.39 0.89 -16.33
C GLY A 89 -5.08 0.73 -15.54
N LEU A 90 -5.12 0.83 -14.21
CA LEU A 90 -3.98 0.62 -13.33
C LEU A 90 -4.17 -0.64 -12.49
N ARG A 91 -3.05 -1.26 -12.15
CA ARG A 91 -2.96 -2.43 -11.28
C ARG A 91 -2.69 -1.98 -9.84
N TYR A 92 -3.31 -2.61 -8.85
CA TYR A 92 -3.11 -2.26 -7.45
C TYR A 92 -3.28 -3.43 -6.48
N LEU A 93 -2.71 -3.27 -5.28
CA LEU A 93 -2.74 -4.23 -4.17
C LEU A 93 -3.42 -3.57 -2.96
N PRO A 94 -4.60 -4.05 -2.51
CA PRO A 94 -5.47 -3.31 -1.58
C PRO A 94 -5.32 -3.67 -0.10
N SER A 95 -4.27 -4.40 0.28
CA SER A 95 -4.06 -4.82 1.67
C SER A 95 -2.59 -4.94 2.03
N ALA A 96 -2.27 -4.85 3.33
CA ALA A 96 -0.91 -5.04 3.81
C ALA A 96 -0.36 -6.41 3.40
N ARG A 97 -1.21 -7.43 3.40
CA ARG A 97 -0.87 -8.81 3.04
C ARG A 97 -0.38 -8.92 1.60
N SER A 98 -1.15 -8.40 0.65
CA SER A 98 -0.80 -8.50 -0.77
C SER A 98 0.43 -7.65 -1.10
N ILE A 99 0.57 -6.48 -0.47
CA ILE A 99 1.74 -5.61 -0.56
C ILE A 99 2.99 -6.31 -0.02
N ALA A 100 2.93 -6.94 1.16
CA ALA A 100 4.07 -7.64 1.74
C ALA A 100 4.50 -8.85 0.90
N ARG A 101 3.55 -9.60 0.31
CA ARG A 101 3.90 -10.68 -0.64
C ARG A 101 4.55 -10.11 -1.91
N HIS A 102 4.06 -8.98 -2.42
CA HIS A 102 4.70 -8.30 -3.54
C HIS A 102 6.15 -7.89 -3.22
N PHE A 103 6.40 -7.33 -2.03
CA PHE A 103 7.76 -7.01 -1.60
C PHE A 103 8.64 -8.26 -1.45
N ALA A 104 8.09 -9.37 -0.97
CA ALA A 104 8.82 -10.63 -0.89
C ALA A 104 9.27 -11.11 -2.28
N HIS A 105 8.37 -11.10 -3.27
CA HIS A 105 8.72 -11.48 -4.64
C HIS A 105 9.67 -10.51 -5.34
N ARG A 106 9.45 -9.19 -5.17
CA ARG A 106 10.17 -8.15 -5.92
C ARG A 106 11.52 -7.79 -5.31
N TYR A 107 11.60 -7.75 -3.99
CA TYR A 107 12.75 -7.25 -3.24
C TYR A 107 13.42 -8.32 -2.37
N GLY A 108 12.87 -9.54 -2.31
CA GLY A 108 13.45 -10.64 -1.54
C GLY A 108 13.25 -10.53 -0.02
N THR A 109 12.24 -9.77 0.44
CA THR A 109 11.91 -9.72 1.87
C THR A 109 11.29 -11.04 2.35
N PRO A 110 11.28 -11.32 3.67
CA PRO A 110 10.56 -12.46 4.21
C PRO A 110 9.08 -12.46 3.82
N VAL A 111 8.54 -13.65 3.55
CA VAL A 111 7.12 -13.86 3.25
C VAL A 111 6.29 -13.68 4.54
N PRO A 112 5.16 -12.95 4.50
CA PRO A 112 4.36 -12.71 5.70
C PRO A 112 3.70 -14.02 6.18
N ARG A 113 3.89 -14.37 7.46
CA ARG A 113 3.39 -15.63 8.06
C ARG A 113 1.88 -15.82 7.88
N GLY A 114 1.44 -17.00 7.48
CA GLY A 114 0.02 -17.32 7.24
C GLY A 114 -0.48 -16.96 5.84
N SER A 115 0.44 -16.80 4.89
CA SER A 115 0.19 -16.67 3.45
C SER A 115 -0.03 -18.02 2.78
#